data_AF-A0AAU1GXF5-F1
#
_entry.id   AF-A0AAU1GXF5-F1
#
_cell.length_a   1.000
_cell.length_b   1.000
_cell.length_c   1.000
_cell.angle_alpha   90.00
_cell.angle_beta   90.00
_cell.angle_gamma   90.00
#
_symmetry.space_group_name_H-M   'P 1'
#
loop_
_entity.id
_entity.type
_entity.pdbx_description
1 polymer ?
#
loop_
_entity_poly.entity_id
_entity_poly.type
_entity_poly.pdbx_seq_one_letter_code
_entity_poly.pdbx_strand_id
1 'polypeptide(L)'
;MTSPTPPSEPTYADRTFRSPAGLIGGVLLLVLVGWIGVDAVIQGEGSVPWLALAALLTVVPLVVAFTLRPVVSANEQRIRIRNPFRTITLPWTDVEDVRAGYSSEIFTHDGGKYQLWAIPVSLRQRKKVARHQSRQAADDPYGRTSATADVRDTKARAAIADQTMHDLRQLAEHAGDKPATEGAVASVRWAYEVIAPAVVGAVLLVVLLLVG
;
A
#
# COMPACT_ATOMS: atom_id res chain seq x y z
N MET A 1 -41.78 -10.14 -26.96
CA MET A 1 -41.70 -9.58 -25.60
C MET A 1 -40.29 -9.80 -25.09
N THR A 2 -39.43 -8.79 -25.21
CA THR A 2 -38.03 -8.85 -24.76
C THR A 2 -37.97 -8.34 -23.33
N SER A 3 -37.88 -9.26 -22.37
CA SER A 3 -37.64 -8.91 -20.97
C SER A 3 -36.28 -8.18 -20.86
N PRO A 4 -36.20 -7.02 -20.17
CA PRO A 4 -34.93 -6.38 -19.93
C PRO A 4 -34.13 -7.25 -18.94
N THR A 5 -32.96 -7.70 -19.36
CA THR A 5 -31.95 -8.28 -18.47
C THR A 5 -31.70 -7.28 -17.34
N PRO A 6 -31.94 -7.64 -16.06
CA PRO A 6 -31.63 -6.73 -14.96
C PRO A 6 -30.12 -6.47 -14.96
N PRO A 7 -29.68 -5.24 -14.66
CA PRO A 7 -28.26 -4.94 -14.56
C PRO A 7 -27.65 -5.87 -13.52
N SER A 8 -26.55 -6.54 -13.88
CA SER A 8 -25.76 -7.37 -12.98
C SER A 8 -25.48 -6.60 -11.69
N GLU A 9 -26.11 -7.04 -10.61
CA GLU A 9 -25.92 -6.51 -9.25
C GLU A 9 -24.41 -6.38 -8.93
N PRO A 10 -23.98 -5.29 -8.27
CA PRO A 10 -22.58 -5.12 -7.90
C PRO A 10 -22.15 -6.25 -6.96
N THR A 11 -21.43 -7.21 -7.51
CA THR A 11 -20.89 -8.39 -6.83
C THR A 11 -20.00 -7.97 -5.66
N TYR A 12 -20.55 -8.10 -4.45
CA TYR A 12 -19.92 -8.27 -3.14
C TYR A 12 -18.77 -7.31 -2.77
N ALA A 13 -18.99 -6.51 -1.72
CA ALA A 13 -18.08 -5.46 -1.25
C ALA A 13 -16.62 -5.94 -1.10
N ASP A 14 -15.74 -5.51 -2.02
CA ASP A 14 -14.28 -5.69 -1.92
C ASP A 14 -13.83 -5.09 -0.57
N ARG A 15 -13.42 -5.94 0.38
CA ARG A 15 -12.85 -5.47 1.64
C ARG A 15 -11.53 -4.76 1.31
N THR A 16 -11.55 -3.44 1.46
CA THR A 16 -10.48 -2.56 1.02
C THR A 16 -9.62 -2.17 2.22
N PHE A 17 -8.39 -2.67 2.24
CA PHE A 17 -7.43 -2.37 3.30
C PHE A 17 -6.49 -1.26 2.85
N ARG A 18 -6.56 -0.11 3.55
CA ARG A 18 -5.72 1.07 3.30
C ARG A 18 -5.31 1.73 4.61
N SER A 19 -4.12 2.32 4.65
CA SER A 19 -3.65 3.13 5.79
C SER A 19 -4.17 4.57 5.66
N PRO A 20 -5.06 5.05 6.54
CA PRO A 20 -5.53 6.44 6.50
C PRO A 20 -4.40 7.45 6.76
N ALA A 21 -3.40 7.07 7.58
CA ALA A 21 -2.23 7.90 7.84
C ALA A 21 -1.34 8.09 6.59
N GLY A 22 -1.20 7.04 5.77
CA GLY A 22 -0.47 7.13 4.50
C GLY A 22 -1.15 8.09 3.52
N LEU A 23 -2.48 8.08 3.47
CA LEU A 23 -3.26 8.99 2.64
C LEU A 23 -3.10 10.45 3.08
N ILE A 24 -3.29 10.73 4.37
CA ILE A 24 -3.16 12.10 4.91
C ILE A 24 -1.72 12.62 4.71
N GLY A 25 -0.71 11.82 5.05
CA GLY A 25 0.69 12.18 4.86
C GLY A 25 1.03 12.43 3.39
N GLY A 26 0.51 11.60 2.48
CA GLY A 26 0.65 11.78 1.04
C GLY A 26 0.04 13.08 0.53
N VAL A 27 -1.20 13.39 0.95
CA VAL A 27 -1.88 14.63 0.57
C VAL A 27 -1.13 15.85 1.08
N LEU A 28 -0.71 15.85 2.36
CA LEU A 28 0.08 16.95 2.93
C LEU A 28 1.41 17.14 2.19
N LEU A 29 2.09 16.05 1.84
CA LEU A 29 3.33 16.11 1.08
C LEU A 29 3.10 16.64 -0.34
N LEU A 30 2.02 16.25 -1.01
CA LEU A 30 1.66 16.79 -2.33
C LEU A 30 1.35 18.27 -2.28
N VAL A 31 0.64 18.74 -1.25
CA VAL A 31 0.38 20.17 -1.04
C VAL A 31 1.70 20.92 -0.83
N LEU A 32 2.60 20.40 0.01
CA LEU A 32 3.89 21.03 0.26
C LEU A 32 4.77 21.08 -1.00
N VAL A 33 4.90 19.96 -1.71
CA VAL A 33 5.69 19.86 -2.95
C VAL A 33 5.08 20.75 -4.03
N GLY A 34 3.76 20.75 -4.17
CA GLY A 34 3.04 21.63 -5.10
C GLY A 34 3.25 23.10 -4.75
N TRP A 35 3.19 23.47 -3.48
CA TRP A 35 3.43 24.83 -3.02
C TRP A 35 4.85 25.31 -3.37
N ILE A 36 5.87 24.58 -2.93
CA ILE A 36 7.28 24.94 -3.17
C ILE A 36 7.60 24.90 -4.66
N GLY A 37 7.08 23.91 -5.39
CA GLY A 37 7.33 23.78 -6.82
C GLY A 37 6.68 24.90 -7.62
N VAL A 38 5.43 25.28 -7.32
CA VAL A 38 4.76 26.41 -7.99
C VAL A 38 5.46 27.71 -7.67
N ASP A 39 5.88 27.91 -6.42
CA ASP A 39 6.67 29.07 -6.01
C ASP A 39 7.98 29.18 -6.81
N ALA A 40 8.73 28.09 -6.92
CA ALA A 40 9.97 28.04 -7.70
C ALA A 40 9.75 28.21 -9.21
N VAL A 41 8.60 27.82 -9.74
CA VAL A 41 8.24 28.05 -11.15
C VAL A 41 7.92 29.52 -11.42
N ILE A 42 7.25 30.21 -10.50
CA ILE A 42 6.80 31.60 -10.68
C ILE A 42 7.92 32.60 -10.33
N GLN A 43 8.61 32.37 -9.21
CA GLN A 43 9.60 33.31 -8.67
C GLN A 43 11.04 32.94 -9.05
N GLY A 44 11.26 31.74 -9.60
CA GLY A 44 12.61 31.27 -9.94
C GLY A 44 13.25 32.05 -11.07
N GLU A 45 14.54 32.34 -10.92
CA GLU A 45 15.35 32.97 -11.96
C GLU A 45 16.20 31.94 -12.73
N GLY A 46 16.58 32.26 -13.97
CA GLY A 46 17.44 31.40 -14.78
C GLY A 46 16.82 30.02 -15.06
N SER A 47 17.52 28.95 -14.68
CA SER A 47 17.11 27.55 -14.90
C SER A 47 16.21 26.97 -13.81
N VAL A 48 15.96 27.71 -12.72
CA VAL A 48 15.19 27.23 -11.57
C VAL A 48 13.76 26.79 -11.93
N PRO A 49 12.99 27.52 -12.77
CA PRO A 49 11.63 27.08 -13.13
C PRO A 49 11.62 25.75 -13.88
N TRP A 50 12.60 25.50 -14.76
CA TRP A 50 12.70 24.25 -15.51
C TRP A 50 13.08 23.07 -14.62
N LEU A 51 14.01 23.29 -13.67
CA LEU A 51 14.36 22.31 -12.66
C LEU A 51 13.17 21.99 -11.76
N ALA A 52 12.40 23.00 -11.35
CA ALA A 52 11.19 22.82 -10.54
C ALA A 52 10.12 22.01 -11.28
N LEU A 53 9.88 22.28 -12.57
CA LEU A 53 8.95 21.50 -13.39
C LEU A 53 9.39 20.04 -13.53
N ALA A 54 10.67 19.80 -13.81
CA ALA A 54 11.22 18.45 -13.92
C ALA A 54 11.17 17.71 -12.57
N ALA A 55 11.42 18.41 -11.47
CA ALA A 55 11.27 17.90 -10.11
C ALA A 55 9.82 17.52 -9.78
N LEU A 56 8.86 18.40 -10.07
CA LEU A 56 7.44 18.13 -9.87
C LEU A 56 6.97 16.93 -10.69
N LEU A 57 7.37 16.86 -11.96
CA LEU A 57 7.02 15.75 -12.85
C LEU A 57 7.59 14.39 -12.36
N THR A 58 8.71 14.43 -11.64
CA THR A 58 9.32 13.24 -11.02
C THR A 58 8.64 12.88 -9.70
N VAL A 59 8.52 13.85 -8.80
CA VAL A 59 8.15 13.63 -7.39
C VAL A 59 6.67 13.36 -7.25
N VAL A 60 5.80 14.09 -7.95
CA VAL A 60 4.33 13.96 -7.79
C VAL A 60 3.84 12.53 -8.08
N PRO A 61 4.17 11.90 -9.23
CA PRO A 61 3.76 10.52 -9.50
C PRO A 61 4.29 9.53 -8.46
N LEU A 62 5.53 9.73 -7.97
CA LEU A 62 6.11 8.88 -6.94
C LEU A 62 5.38 9.01 -5.62
N VAL A 63 5.11 10.24 -5.15
CA VAL A 63 4.34 10.46 -3.92
C VAL A 63 2.97 9.79 -4.04
N VAL A 64 2.25 10.00 -5.16
CA VAL A 64 0.96 9.35 -5.41
C VAL A 64 1.10 7.82 -5.37
N ALA A 65 2.11 7.26 -6.04
CA ALA A 65 2.32 5.82 -6.12
C ALA A 65 2.62 5.19 -4.77
N PHE A 66 3.38 5.85 -3.91
CA PHE A 66 3.77 5.31 -2.61
C PHE A 66 2.79 5.60 -1.48
N THR A 67 1.92 6.62 -1.63
CA THR A 67 1.03 7.05 -0.54
C THR A 67 -0.45 6.83 -0.82
N LEU A 68 -0.91 7.10 -2.05
CA LEU A 68 -2.33 7.09 -2.42
C LEU A 68 -2.74 5.85 -3.20
N ARG A 69 -1.81 5.27 -3.97
CA ARG A 69 -2.07 4.10 -4.82
C ARG A 69 -2.10 2.75 -4.09
N PRO A 70 -1.33 2.51 -3.00
CA PRO A 70 -1.28 1.20 -2.38
C PRO A 70 -2.63 0.81 -1.78
N VAL A 71 -3.22 -0.27 -2.28
CA VAL A 71 -4.48 -0.79 -1.76
C VAL A 71 -4.57 -2.30 -1.98
N VAL A 72 -5.06 -3.02 -0.98
CA VAL A 72 -5.39 -4.44 -1.10
C VAL A 72 -6.90 -4.57 -1.02
N SER A 73 -7.49 -5.12 -2.07
CA SER A 73 -8.91 -5.41 -2.17
C SER A 73 -9.08 -6.92 -2.27
N ALA A 74 -9.84 -7.50 -1.34
CA ALA A 74 -10.13 -8.92 -1.31
C ALA A 74 -11.64 -9.15 -1.36
N ASN A 75 -12.09 -10.05 -2.22
CA ASN A 75 -13.45 -10.58 -2.24
C ASN A 75 -13.41 -12.11 -2.10
N GLU A 76 -14.54 -12.79 -2.23
CA GLU A 76 -14.62 -14.25 -2.09
C GLU A 76 -13.94 -15.04 -3.24
N GLN A 77 -13.66 -14.41 -4.38
CA GLN A 77 -13.17 -15.09 -5.60
C GLN A 77 -11.71 -14.80 -5.90
N ARG A 78 -11.24 -13.58 -5.61
CA ARG A 78 -9.92 -13.10 -5.96
C ARG A 78 -9.40 -12.06 -4.97
N ILE A 79 -8.08 -11.94 -4.95
CA ILE A 79 -7.36 -10.87 -4.30
C ILE A 79 -6.74 -9.94 -5.34
N ARG A 80 -6.95 -8.63 -5.18
CA ARG A 80 -6.35 -7.58 -5.99
C ARG A 80 -5.42 -6.74 -5.13
N ILE A 81 -4.15 -6.77 -5.47
CA ILE A 81 -3.06 -6.08 -4.78
C ILE A 81 -2.57 -4.96 -5.69
N ARG A 82 -2.86 -3.71 -5.32
CA ARG A 82 -2.29 -2.53 -5.98
C ARG A 82 -1.09 -2.09 -5.15
N ASN A 83 0.09 -2.26 -5.73
CA ASN A 83 1.36 -1.74 -5.24
C ASN A 83 1.73 -0.44 -5.99
N PRO A 84 2.78 0.28 -5.58
CA PRO A 84 3.15 1.55 -6.21
C PRO A 84 3.28 1.48 -7.74
N PHE A 85 3.98 0.46 -8.25
CA PHE A 85 4.26 0.34 -9.69
C PHE A 85 3.55 -0.80 -10.40
N ARG A 86 2.76 -1.60 -9.67
CA ARG A 86 2.12 -2.80 -10.22
C ARG A 86 0.78 -3.08 -9.57
N THR A 87 -0.14 -3.61 -10.34
CA THR A 87 -1.42 -4.15 -9.89
C THR A 87 -1.44 -5.63 -10.20
N ILE A 88 -1.54 -6.44 -9.16
CA ILE A 88 -1.57 -7.90 -9.24
C ILE A 88 -2.99 -8.34 -8.90
N THR A 89 -3.59 -9.18 -9.73
CA THR A 89 -4.89 -9.80 -9.46
C THR A 89 -4.66 -11.30 -9.48
N LEU A 90 -4.98 -11.98 -8.38
CA LEU A 90 -4.82 -13.43 -8.23
C LEU A 90 -6.18 -14.02 -7.83
N PRO A 91 -6.66 -15.09 -8.48
CA PRO A 91 -7.72 -15.89 -7.90
C PRO A 91 -7.22 -16.55 -6.62
N TRP A 92 -8.12 -16.80 -5.66
CA TRP A 92 -7.71 -17.48 -4.43
C TRP A 92 -7.25 -18.92 -4.66
N THR A 93 -7.71 -19.56 -5.72
CA THR A 93 -7.27 -20.91 -6.11
C THR A 93 -5.79 -21.00 -6.48
N ASP A 94 -5.18 -19.89 -6.88
CA ASP A 94 -3.75 -19.84 -7.18
C ASP A 94 -2.91 -19.52 -5.94
N VAL A 95 -3.54 -19.18 -4.80
CA VAL A 95 -2.88 -18.77 -3.56
C VAL A 95 -2.60 -19.99 -2.68
N GLU A 96 -1.32 -20.29 -2.49
CA GLU A 96 -0.87 -21.39 -1.64
C GLU A 96 -0.84 -20.99 -0.16
N ASP A 97 -0.28 -19.82 0.15
CA ASP A 97 -0.12 -19.36 1.52
C ASP A 97 -0.04 -17.82 1.59
N VAL A 98 -0.48 -17.28 2.72
CA VAL A 98 -0.44 -15.86 3.04
C VAL A 98 0.37 -15.66 4.33
N ARG A 99 1.58 -15.10 4.22
CA ARG A 99 2.51 -14.95 5.35
C ARG A 99 2.77 -13.49 5.68
N ALA A 100 2.80 -13.18 6.98
CA ALA A 100 3.37 -11.94 7.49
C ALA A 100 4.71 -12.26 8.17
N GLY A 101 5.80 -12.08 7.42
CA GLY A 101 7.17 -12.18 7.93
C GLY A 101 7.75 -10.78 8.18
N TYR A 102 8.75 -10.42 7.37
CA TYR A 102 9.27 -9.04 7.32
C TYR A 102 8.49 -8.11 6.40
N SER A 103 7.77 -8.69 5.44
CA SER A 103 6.74 -8.03 4.65
C SER A 103 5.50 -8.94 4.62
N SER A 104 4.33 -8.37 4.35
CA SER A 104 3.12 -9.16 4.10
C SER A 104 3.20 -9.70 2.67
N GLU A 105 3.17 -11.02 2.51
CA GLU A 105 3.50 -11.71 1.26
C GLU A 105 2.46 -12.80 0.96
N ILE A 106 2.13 -12.93 -0.32
CA ILE A 106 1.33 -14.02 -0.88
C ILE A 106 2.25 -14.91 -1.71
N PHE A 107 2.10 -16.21 -1.48
CA PHE A 107 2.75 -17.28 -2.23
C PHE A 107 1.71 -17.94 -3.13
N THR A 108 2.07 -18.18 -4.38
CA THR A 108 1.23 -18.92 -5.33
C THR A 108 1.75 -20.32 -5.52
N HIS A 109 0.88 -21.27 -5.89
CA HIS A 109 1.26 -22.66 -6.14
C HIS A 109 2.37 -22.83 -7.19
N ASP A 110 2.46 -21.89 -8.14
CA ASP A 110 3.54 -21.84 -9.14
C ASP A 110 4.88 -21.30 -8.59
N GLY A 111 5.02 -21.15 -7.27
CA GLY A 111 6.21 -20.60 -6.61
C GLY A 111 6.36 -19.07 -6.73
N GLY A 112 5.32 -18.39 -7.22
CA GLY A 112 5.29 -16.93 -7.33
C GLY A 112 5.17 -16.26 -5.96
N LYS A 113 5.82 -15.10 -5.83
CA LYS A 113 5.85 -14.32 -4.58
C LYS A 113 5.45 -12.87 -4.81
N TYR A 114 4.42 -12.41 -4.10
CA TYR A 114 3.90 -11.06 -4.22
C TYR A 114 3.83 -10.33 -2.87
N GLN A 115 4.47 -9.17 -2.78
CA GLN A 115 4.42 -8.32 -1.58
C GLN A 115 3.17 -7.45 -1.54
N LEU A 116 2.57 -7.29 -0.36
CA LEU A 116 1.38 -6.49 -0.08
C LEU A 116 1.82 -5.20 0.62
N TRP A 117 1.97 -4.11 -0.14
CA TRP A 117 2.45 -2.83 0.39
C TRP A 117 1.42 -2.09 1.27
N ALA A 118 0.13 -2.34 1.03
CA ALA A 118 -0.94 -1.63 1.74
C ALA A 118 -1.16 -2.14 3.18
N ILE A 119 -0.68 -3.35 3.50
CA ILE A 119 -0.83 -3.95 4.82
C ILE A 119 0.46 -3.70 5.60
N PRO A 120 0.44 -2.85 6.64
CA PRO A 120 1.63 -2.60 7.43
C PRO A 120 2.06 -3.88 8.14
N VAL A 121 3.36 -4.19 8.13
CA VAL A 121 3.90 -5.26 8.98
C VAL A 121 3.98 -4.80 10.42
N SER A 122 3.56 -5.66 11.34
CA SER A 122 3.61 -5.35 12.77
C SER A 122 5.03 -5.37 13.36
N LEU A 123 6.13 -5.46 12.58
CA LEU A 123 7.49 -5.59 13.12
C LEU A 123 7.98 -4.42 13.98
N ARG A 124 7.77 -3.18 13.55
CA ARG A 124 8.13 -2.00 14.38
C ARG A 124 7.31 -1.95 15.65
N GLN A 125 6.07 -2.44 15.60
CA GLN A 125 5.17 -2.54 16.75
C GLN A 125 5.56 -3.71 17.66
N ARG A 126 5.96 -4.87 17.13
CA ARG A 126 6.50 -6.02 17.88
C ARG A 126 7.77 -5.62 18.63
N LYS A 127 8.70 -4.90 17.98
CA LYS A 127 9.92 -4.38 18.62
C LYS A 127 9.61 -3.30 19.67
N LYS A 128 8.62 -2.43 19.43
CA LYS A 128 8.17 -1.42 20.40
C LYS A 128 7.45 -2.06 21.59
N VAL A 129 6.61 -3.07 21.38
CA VAL A 129 5.95 -3.87 22.41
C VAL A 129 7.00 -4.64 23.23
N ALA A 130 7.98 -5.28 22.60
CA ALA A 130 9.06 -5.98 23.31
C ALA A 130 9.92 -5.01 24.14
N ARG A 131 10.28 -3.83 23.59
CA ARG A 131 11.02 -2.78 24.32
C ARG A 131 10.19 -2.16 25.44
N HIS A 132 8.87 -2.13 25.29
CA HIS A 132 7.96 -1.67 26.32
C HIS A 132 7.75 -2.71 27.42
N GLN A 133 7.66 -4.00 27.07
CA GLN A 133 7.65 -5.10 28.03
C GLN A 133 8.95 -5.14 28.83
N SER A 134 10.10 -4.94 28.18
CA SER A 134 11.39 -4.88 28.88
C SER A 134 11.51 -3.64 29.78
N ARG A 135 10.91 -2.50 29.39
CA ARG A 135 10.84 -1.29 30.23
C ARG A 135 9.86 -1.44 31.37
N GLN A 136 8.68 -2.02 31.16
CA GLN A 136 7.71 -2.32 32.23
C GLN A 136 8.29 -3.31 33.25
N ALA A 137 9.03 -4.32 32.78
CA ALA A 137 9.73 -5.24 33.67
C ALA A 137 10.87 -4.57 34.48
N ALA A 138 11.39 -3.43 34.01
CA ALA A 138 12.46 -2.69 34.67
C ALA A 138 11.97 -1.50 35.54
N ASP A 139 10.95 -0.78 35.10
CA ASP A 139 10.39 0.42 35.76
C ASP A 139 9.33 0.09 36.83
N ASP A 140 8.79 -1.14 36.84
CA ASP A 140 7.70 -1.49 37.76
C ASP A 140 7.78 -2.93 38.31
N PRO A 141 8.67 -3.20 39.28
CA PRO A 141 8.72 -4.50 39.96
C PRO A 141 7.47 -4.81 40.80
N TYR A 142 6.61 -3.81 41.08
CA TYR A 142 5.47 -3.91 42.00
C TYR A 142 4.09 -3.52 41.38
N GLY A 143 4.01 -3.26 40.08
CA GLY A 143 2.78 -3.14 39.29
C GLY A 143 1.94 -1.86 39.49
N ARG A 144 2.55 -0.69 39.71
CA ARG A 144 1.84 0.57 40.02
C ARG A 144 1.86 1.68 38.96
N THR A 145 2.49 1.53 37.77
CA THR A 145 2.55 2.64 36.79
C THR A 145 1.85 2.34 35.44
N SER A 146 0.99 3.26 35.00
CA SER A 146 0.11 3.13 33.83
C SER A 146 0.63 3.84 32.56
N ALA A 147 1.56 3.21 31.84
CA ALA A 147 2.01 3.65 30.50
C ALA A 147 0.99 3.27 29.40
N THR A 148 -0.12 4.01 29.30
CA THR A 148 -1.31 3.53 28.57
C THR A 148 -1.54 4.15 27.18
N ALA A 149 -1.23 5.43 26.93
CA ALA A 149 -1.67 6.11 25.71
C ALA A 149 -0.97 5.66 24.42
N ASP A 150 0.36 5.80 24.34
CA ASP A 150 1.15 5.42 23.15
C ASP A 150 1.20 3.89 22.94
N VAL A 151 1.05 3.12 24.02
CA VAL A 151 0.99 1.66 23.99
C VAL A 151 -0.33 1.17 23.42
N ARG A 152 -1.46 1.78 23.81
CA ARG A 152 -2.78 1.43 23.28
C ARG A 152 -2.85 1.67 21.78
N ASP A 153 -2.36 2.81 21.29
CA ASP A 153 -2.37 3.14 19.88
C ASP A 153 -1.46 2.20 19.05
N THR A 154 -0.28 1.88 19.57
CA THR A 154 0.65 0.93 18.95
C THR A 154 0.06 -0.49 18.90
N LYS A 155 -0.53 -0.96 20.02
CA LYS A 155 -1.19 -2.28 20.11
C LYS A 155 -2.43 -2.36 19.23
N ALA A 156 -3.26 -1.31 19.20
CA ALA A 156 -4.46 -1.26 18.38
C ALA A 156 -4.11 -1.39 16.89
N ARG A 157 -3.10 -0.65 16.41
CA ARG A 157 -2.65 -0.77 15.02
C ARG A 157 -2.02 -2.12 14.69
N ALA A 158 -1.28 -2.73 15.63
CA ALA A 158 -0.73 -4.09 15.45
C ALA A 158 -1.85 -5.14 15.37
N ALA A 159 -2.85 -5.03 16.25
CA ALA A 159 -4.02 -5.90 16.24
C ALA A 159 -4.82 -5.80 14.94
N ILE A 160 -4.97 -4.58 14.39
CA ILE A 160 -5.61 -4.39 13.08
C ILE A 160 -4.82 -5.13 11.98
N ALA A 161 -3.50 -4.96 11.92
CA ALA A 161 -2.68 -5.62 10.90
C ALA A 161 -2.67 -7.16 11.03
N ASP A 162 -2.63 -7.68 12.26
CA ASP A 162 -2.66 -9.12 12.49
C ASP A 162 -4.08 -9.69 12.18
N GLN A 163 -5.14 -8.94 12.47
CA GLN A 163 -6.52 -9.29 12.13
C GLN A 163 -6.75 -9.30 10.61
N THR A 164 -6.24 -8.32 9.87
CA THR A 164 -6.35 -8.34 8.40
C THR A 164 -5.64 -9.54 7.79
N MET A 165 -4.47 -9.92 8.30
CA MET A 165 -3.78 -11.13 7.85
C MET A 165 -4.55 -12.41 8.19
N HIS A 166 -5.22 -12.46 9.33
CA HIS A 166 -6.09 -13.59 9.70
C HIS A 166 -7.30 -13.69 8.77
N ASP A 167 -7.99 -12.58 8.51
CA ASP A 167 -9.12 -12.53 7.58
C ASP A 167 -8.72 -13.00 6.17
N LEU A 168 -7.55 -12.57 5.68
CA LEU A 168 -7.05 -13.00 4.35
C LEU A 168 -6.72 -14.49 4.29
N ARG A 169 -6.21 -15.08 5.39
CA ARG A 169 -5.98 -16.53 5.46
C ARG A 169 -7.29 -17.30 5.46
N GLN A 170 -8.27 -16.86 6.25
CA GLN A 170 -9.59 -17.48 6.23
C GLN A 170 -10.21 -17.42 4.83
N LEU A 171 -10.11 -16.28 4.12
CA LEU A 171 -10.60 -16.18 2.75
C LEU A 171 -9.88 -17.13 1.78
N ALA A 172 -8.57 -17.32 1.92
CA ALA A 172 -7.81 -18.28 1.13
C ALA A 172 -8.26 -19.73 1.41
N GLU A 173 -8.39 -20.11 2.68
CA GLU A 173 -8.85 -21.44 3.11
C GLU A 173 -10.27 -21.76 2.58
N HIS A 174 -11.22 -20.84 2.76
CA HIS A 174 -12.60 -21.04 2.29
C HIS A 174 -12.74 -21.09 0.77
N ALA A 175 -11.81 -20.47 0.04
CA ALA A 175 -11.81 -20.49 -1.41
C ALA A 175 -11.13 -21.74 -1.99
N GLY A 176 -10.18 -22.34 -1.27
CA GLY A 176 -9.60 -23.65 -1.63
C GLY A 176 -10.64 -24.78 -1.68
N ASP A 177 -11.71 -24.66 -0.89
CA ASP A 177 -12.84 -25.60 -0.89
C ASP A 177 -13.86 -25.38 -2.03
N LYS A 178 -13.74 -24.28 -2.79
CA LYS A 178 -14.66 -23.94 -3.89
C LYS A 178 -14.01 -24.25 -5.24
N PRO A 179 -14.76 -24.77 -6.23
CA PRO A 179 -14.22 -25.00 -7.57
C PRO A 179 -13.77 -23.67 -8.19
N ALA A 180 -12.61 -23.70 -8.85
CA ALA A 180 -12.05 -22.53 -9.52
C ALA A 180 -13.08 -21.92 -10.48
N THR A 181 -13.35 -20.62 -10.32
CA THR A 181 -14.22 -19.89 -11.25
C THR A 181 -13.57 -19.91 -12.64
N GLU A 182 -14.26 -20.46 -13.64
CA GLU A 182 -13.81 -20.44 -15.03
C GLU A 182 -13.43 -19.01 -15.47
N GLY A 183 -12.17 -18.83 -15.87
CA GLY A 183 -11.64 -17.56 -16.39
C GLY A 183 -10.99 -16.62 -15.38
N ALA A 184 -10.87 -16.99 -14.11
CA ALA A 184 -10.11 -16.20 -13.14
C ALA A 184 -8.60 -16.45 -13.32
N VAL A 185 -7.95 -15.68 -14.18
CA VAL A 185 -6.51 -15.82 -14.48
C VAL A 185 -5.69 -14.82 -13.65
N ALA A 186 -4.57 -15.30 -13.09
CA ALA A 186 -3.56 -14.44 -12.49
C ALA A 186 -3.07 -13.38 -13.50
N SER A 187 -3.12 -12.10 -13.13
CA SER A 187 -2.67 -11.01 -14.00
C SER A 187 -1.84 -9.98 -13.26
N VAL A 188 -0.76 -9.53 -13.91
CA VAL A 188 0.13 -8.49 -13.41
C VAL A 188 0.12 -7.33 -14.41
N ARG A 189 -0.31 -6.15 -13.95
CA ARG A 189 -0.38 -4.93 -14.75
C ARG A 189 0.58 -3.88 -14.20
N TRP A 190 1.48 -3.38 -15.03
CA TRP A 190 2.38 -2.29 -14.67
C TRP A 190 1.64 -0.94 -14.70
N ALA A 191 2.05 -0.07 -13.78
CA ALA A 191 1.53 1.29 -13.63
C ALA A 191 2.28 2.27 -14.54
N TYR A 192 2.17 2.10 -15.86
CA TYR A 192 2.88 2.98 -16.81
C TYR A 192 2.47 4.45 -16.65
N GLU A 193 1.24 4.72 -16.15
CA GLU A 193 0.76 6.04 -15.80
C GLU A 193 1.57 6.72 -14.67
N VAL A 194 2.25 5.94 -13.84
CA VAL A 194 3.18 6.43 -12.80
C VAL A 194 4.60 6.43 -13.31
N ILE A 195 5.01 5.31 -13.91
CA ILE A 195 6.42 5.06 -14.29
C ILE A 195 6.84 6.03 -15.37
N ALA A 196 6.03 6.23 -16.42
CA ALA A 196 6.44 7.05 -17.55
C ALA A 196 6.66 8.53 -17.15
N PRO A 197 5.74 9.22 -16.44
CA PRO A 197 5.98 10.58 -15.99
C PRO A 197 7.19 10.69 -15.04
N ALA A 198 7.33 9.74 -14.09
CA ALA A 198 8.44 9.75 -13.15
C ALA A 198 9.80 9.59 -13.86
N VAL A 199 9.90 8.69 -14.84
CA VAL A 199 11.12 8.47 -15.63
C VAL A 199 11.42 9.67 -16.52
N VAL A 200 10.42 10.23 -17.20
CA VAL A 200 10.59 11.43 -18.03
C VAL A 200 11.08 12.60 -17.19
N GLY A 201 10.46 12.86 -16.04
CA GLY A 201 10.90 13.90 -15.12
C GLY A 201 12.33 13.68 -14.64
N ALA A 202 12.69 12.45 -14.28
CA ALA A 202 14.03 12.13 -13.79
C ALA A 202 15.11 12.33 -14.86
N VAL A 203 14.83 11.92 -16.10
CA VAL A 203 15.73 12.16 -17.24
C VAL A 203 15.88 13.66 -17.50
N LEU A 204 14.78 14.41 -17.51
CA LEU A 204 14.82 15.87 -17.69
C LEU A 204 15.64 16.56 -16.60
N LEU A 205 15.46 16.16 -15.33
CA LEU A 205 16.27 16.67 -14.21
C LEU A 205 17.76 16.43 -14.43
N VAL A 206 18.14 15.20 -14.79
CA VAL A 206 19.54 14.85 -15.03
C VAL A 206 20.12 15.68 -16.17
N VAL A 207 19.40 15.83 -17.27
CA VAL A 207 19.85 16.65 -18.41
C VAL A 207 20.02 18.10 -18.00
N LEU A 208 19.05 18.69 -17.30
CA LEU A 208 19.13 20.08 -16.85
C LEU A 208 20.28 20.32 -15.86
N LEU A 209 20.58 19.37 -14.99
CA LEU A 209 21.69 19.45 -14.04
C LEU A 209 23.07 19.26 -14.70
N LEU A 210 23.14 18.60 -15.85
CA LEU A 210 24.39 18.41 -16.59
C LEU A 210 24.68 19.55 -17.58
N VAL A 211 23.63 20.21 -18.07
CA VAL A 211 23.72 21.30 -19.06
C VAL A 211 23.71 22.69 -18.41
N GLY A 212 23.01 22.85 -17.28
CA GLY A 212 22.92 24.08 -16.50
C GLY A 212 24.02 24.17 -15.45
#